data_AF-A0A7W4EZ93-F1
#
_entry.id   AF-A0A7W4EZ93-F1
#
_cell.length_a   1.000
_cell.length_b   1.000
_cell.length_c   1.000
_cell.angle_alpha   90.00
_cell.angle_beta   90.00
_cell.angle_gamma   90.00
#
_symmetry.space_group_name_H-M   'P 1'
#
loop_
_entity.id
_entity.type
_entity.pdbx_description
1 polymer ?
#
loop_
_entity_poly.entity_id
_entity_poly.type
_entity_poly.pdbx_seq_one_letter_code
_entity_poly.pdbx_strand_id
1 'polypeptide(L)'
;MTFFKKTLLILSLGMLSMAAAQKVDSKAKNILDETSANYKSKSTMYFKFSYGMGSNGKVSKNQTGIFYASKNKYKLKIMGNEQIFDG
;
A
#
# COMPACT_ATOMS: atom_id res chain seq x y z
N MET A 1 -1.94 -15.98 46.17
CA MET A 1 -2.27 -14.91 45.18
C MET A 1 -1.04 -14.19 44.60
N THR A 2 0.19 -14.53 44.98
CA THR A 2 1.43 -13.88 44.49
C THR A 2 2.03 -14.58 43.28
N PHE A 3 1.92 -15.91 43.19
CA PHE A 3 2.47 -16.69 42.09
C PHE A 3 1.74 -16.42 40.76
N PHE A 4 0.42 -16.46 40.77
CA PHE A 4 -0.43 -16.19 39.59
C PHE A 4 -0.22 -14.76 39.03
N LYS A 5 -0.02 -13.77 39.90
CA LYS A 5 0.30 -12.39 39.51
C LYS A 5 1.68 -12.26 38.85
N LYS A 6 2.69 -13.00 39.34
CA LYS A 6 4.03 -13.04 38.71
C LYS A 6 3.99 -13.71 37.34
N THR A 7 3.26 -14.81 37.20
CA THR A 7 3.11 -15.52 35.92
C THR A 7 2.40 -14.65 34.89
N LEU A 8 1.31 -13.97 35.26
CA LEU A 8 0.58 -13.06 34.38
C LEU A 8 1.44 -11.86 33.94
N LEU A 9 2.26 -11.32 34.83
CA LEU A 9 3.18 -10.23 34.52
C LEU A 9 4.25 -10.67 33.51
N ILE A 10 4.86 -11.83 33.69
CA ILE A 10 5.84 -12.40 32.76
C ILE A 10 5.20 -12.70 31.40
N LEU A 11 3.98 -13.23 31.38
CA LEU A 11 3.24 -13.48 30.13
C LEU A 11 2.96 -12.18 29.38
N SER A 12 2.54 -11.12 30.09
CA SER A 12 2.28 -9.81 29.50
C SER A 12 3.55 -9.12 28.96
N LEU A 13 4.67 -9.23 29.67
CA LEU A 13 5.98 -8.76 29.21
C LEU A 13 6.49 -9.54 27.99
N GLY A 14 6.27 -10.86 27.96
CA GLY A 14 6.62 -11.71 26.81
C GLY A 14 5.78 -11.44 25.57
N MET A 15 4.51 -11.07 25.72
CA MET A 15 3.65 -10.71 24.58
C MET A 15 4.03 -9.37 23.94
N LEU A 16 4.49 -8.39 24.73
CA LEU A 16 4.95 -7.09 24.22
C LEU A 16 6.24 -7.20 23.37
N SER A 17 7.13 -8.14 23.69
CA SER A 17 8.35 -8.36 22.90
C SER A 17 8.10 -9.06 21.56
N MET A 18 7.01 -9.85 21.45
CA MET A 18 6.61 -10.46 20.17
C MET A 18 5.90 -9.48 19.22
N ALA A 19 5.23 -8.45 19.76
CA ALA A 19 4.63 -7.38 18.94
C ALA A 19 5.68 -6.49 18.26
N ALA A 20 6.87 -6.34 18.87
CA ALA A 20 7.99 -5.59 18.32
C ALA A 20 8.84 -6.39 17.30
N ALA A 21 8.58 -7.68 17.12
CA ALA A 21 9.38 -8.59 16.30
C ALA A 21 8.95 -8.64 14.82
N GLN A 22 7.85 -8.00 14.43
CA GLN A 22 7.53 -7.75 13.01
C GLN A 22 8.51 -6.71 12.46
N LYS A 23 9.73 -7.16 12.14
CA LYS A 23 10.72 -6.32 11.45
C LYS A 23 10.21 -6.08 10.03
N VAL A 24 9.95 -4.82 9.71
CA VAL A 24 9.85 -4.38 8.31
C VAL A 24 11.20 -4.70 7.67
N ASP A 25 11.18 -5.48 6.59
CA ASP A 25 12.39 -5.77 5.83
C ASP A 25 13.02 -4.46 5.36
N SER A 26 14.25 -4.19 5.81
CA SER A 26 14.91 -2.90 5.60
C SER A 26 15.16 -2.61 4.12
N LYS A 27 15.39 -3.65 3.32
CA LYS A 27 15.58 -3.53 1.87
C LYS A 27 14.27 -3.17 1.18
N ALA A 28 13.17 -3.84 1.52
CA ALA A 28 11.85 -3.51 1.00
C ALA A 28 11.46 -2.08 1.35
N LYS A 29 11.74 -1.64 2.59
CA LYS A 29 11.52 -0.26 3.02
C LYS A 29 12.31 0.73 2.16
N ASN A 30 13.60 0.50 1.96
CA ASN A 30 14.44 1.41 1.18
C ASN A 30 13.94 1.54 -0.27
N ILE A 31 13.55 0.42 -0.91
CA ILE A 31 12.98 0.45 -2.26
C ILE A 31 11.70 1.29 -2.31
N LEU A 32 10.82 1.13 -1.31
CA LEU A 32 9.58 1.92 -1.21
C LEU A 32 9.87 3.41 -1.02
N ASP A 33 10.83 3.76 -0.15
CA ASP A 33 11.20 5.13 0.14
C ASP A 33 11.79 5.83 -1.11
N GLU A 34 12.73 5.18 -1.79
CA GLU A 34 13.36 5.70 -3.02
C GLU A 34 12.34 5.87 -4.15
N THR A 35 11.47 4.87 -4.36
CA THR A 35 10.40 4.93 -5.37
C THR A 35 9.42 6.06 -5.04
N SER A 36 9.05 6.21 -3.77
CA SER A 36 8.14 7.27 -3.31
C SER A 36 8.75 8.66 -3.49
N ALA A 37 10.03 8.82 -3.18
CA ALA A 37 10.76 10.08 -3.38
C ALA A 37 10.82 10.44 -4.87
N ASN A 38 11.11 9.47 -5.74
CA ASN A 38 11.10 9.67 -7.17
C ASN A 38 9.71 10.08 -7.68
N TYR A 39 8.65 9.40 -7.24
CA TYR A 39 7.27 9.70 -7.62
C TYR A 39 6.87 11.13 -7.18
N LYS A 40 7.13 11.49 -5.93
CA LYS A 40 6.82 12.83 -5.38
C LYS A 40 7.62 13.96 -6.04
N SER A 41 8.79 13.66 -6.62
CA SER A 41 9.58 14.66 -7.36
C SER A 41 8.92 15.12 -8.67
N LYS A 42 7.93 14.37 -9.18
CA LYS A 42 7.24 14.68 -10.43
C LYS A 42 6.03 15.57 -10.16
N SER A 43 6.01 16.78 -10.73
CA SER A 43 4.87 17.70 -10.63
C SER A 43 3.64 17.23 -11.40
N THR A 44 3.83 16.43 -12.43
CA THR A 44 2.79 15.89 -13.31
C THR A 44 3.10 14.44 -13.68
N MET A 45 2.07 13.62 -13.82
CA MET A 45 2.22 12.22 -14.20
C MET A 45 1.15 11.83 -15.21
N TYR A 46 1.55 10.98 -16.15
CA TYR A 46 0.68 10.39 -17.15
C TYR A 46 1.12 8.96 -17.41
N PHE A 47 0.17 8.04 -17.42
CA PHE A 47 0.41 6.68 -17.88
C PHE A 47 -0.87 6.03 -18.39
N LYS A 48 -0.70 5.10 -19.34
CA LYS A 48 -1.73 4.13 -19.71
C LYS A 48 -1.43 2.82 -18.98
N PHE A 49 -2.47 2.15 -18.52
CA PHE A 49 -2.33 0.88 -17.80
C PHE A 49 -3.36 -0.13 -18.28
N SER A 50 -3.08 -1.42 -18.07
CA SER A 50 -4.05 -2.51 -18.26
C SER A 50 -4.50 -3.02 -16.90
N TYR A 51 -5.80 -3.05 -16.67
CA TYR A 51 -6.43 -3.58 -15.46
C TYR A 51 -7.05 -4.94 -15.77
N GLY A 52 -6.42 -6.00 -15.26
CA GLY A 52 -6.90 -7.36 -15.37
C GLY A 52 -7.82 -7.75 -14.22
N MET A 53 -9.00 -8.27 -14.54
CA MET A 53 -9.96 -8.84 -13.60
C MET A 53 -10.17 -10.32 -13.92
N GLY A 54 -10.37 -11.13 -12.88
CA GLY A 54 -10.76 -12.53 -13.05
C GLY A 54 -10.82 -13.27 -11.71
N SER A 55 -10.98 -14.59 -11.77
CA SER A 55 -11.16 -15.47 -10.60
C SER A 55 -10.06 -16.53 -10.54
N ASN A 56 -9.79 -17.04 -9.34
CA ASN A 56 -8.83 -18.14 -9.11
C ASN A 56 -7.44 -17.89 -9.73
N GLY A 57 -6.94 -16.66 -9.65
CA GLY A 57 -5.64 -16.26 -10.20
C GLY A 57 -5.57 -16.19 -11.74
N LYS A 58 -6.68 -16.38 -12.45
CA LYS A 58 -6.76 -16.26 -13.92
C LYS A 58 -7.44 -14.96 -14.31
N VAL A 59 -6.77 -14.16 -15.13
CA VAL A 59 -7.36 -12.94 -15.72
C VAL A 59 -8.33 -13.35 -16.84
N SER A 60 -9.59 -12.92 -16.75
CA SER A 60 -10.63 -13.21 -17.74
C SER A 60 -11.15 -11.97 -18.47
N LYS A 61 -10.85 -10.77 -17.96
CA LYS A 61 -11.18 -9.49 -18.60
C LYS A 61 -10.01 -8.53 -18.41
N ASN A 62 -9.64 -7.79 -19.47
CA ASN A 62 -8.66 -6.72 -19.40
C ASN A 62 -9.33 -5.41 -19.80
N GLN A 63 -9.03 -4.34 -19.07
CA GLN A 63 -9.53 -3.00 -19.35
C GLN A 63 -8.37 -2.01 -19.36
N THR A 64 -8.23 -1.27 -20.46
CA THR A 64 -7.23 -0.21 -20.53
C THR A 64 -7.74 1.02 -19.79
N GLY A 65 -6.90 1.56 -18.91
CA GLY A 65 -7.12 2.82 -18.23
C GLY A 65 -6.07 3.86 -18.58
N ILE A 66 -6.41 5.12 -18.35
CA ILE A 66 -5.50 6.26 -18.49
C ILE A 66 -5.57 7.07 -17.20
N PHE A 67 -4.41 7.39 -16.66
CA PHE A 67 -4.29 8.22 -15.47
C PHE A 67 -3.48 9.48 -15.77
N TYR A 68 -3.99 10.61 -15.27
CA TYR A 68 -3.32 11.90 -15.26
C TYR A 68 -3.30 12.42 -13.83
N ALA A 69 -2.17 12.93 -13.37
CA ALA A 69 -2.09 13.63 -12.09
C ALA A 69 -1.25 14.90 -12.20
N SER A 70 -1.61 15.89 -11.40
CA SER A 70 -0.87 17.14 -11.22
C SER A 70 -1.00 17.57 -9.77
N LYS A 71 0.11 17.53 -9.02
CA LYS A 71 0.13 17.79 -7.57
C LYS A 71 -0.94 16.95 -6.83
N ASN A 72 -1.96 17.60 -6.28
CA ASN A 72 -3.07 16.99 -5.55
C ASN A 72 -4.28 16.66 -6.45
N LYS A 73 -4.26 16.99 -7.74
CA LYS A 73 -5.38 16.76 -8.67
C LYS A 73 -5.15 15.51 -9.50
N TYR A 74 -6.22 14.80 -9.85
CA TYR A 74 -6.12 13.69 -10.80
C TYR A 74 -7.33 13.54 -11.71
N LYS A 75 -7.09 12.87 -12.83
CA LYS A 75 -8.11 12.34 -13.72
C LYS A 75 -7.83 10.87 -14.02
N LEU A 76 -8.81 10.03 -13.78
CA LEU A 76 -8.78 8.60 -14.07
C LEU A 76 -9.87 8.28 -15.10
N LYS A 77 -9.48 7.67 -16.22
CA LYS A 77 -10.43 7.13 -17.21
C LYS A 77 -10.27 5.63 -17.29
N ILE A 78 -11.32 4.88 -16.94
CA ILE A 78 -11.32 3.42 -16.98
C ILE A 78 -12.74 2.88 -17.09
N MET A 79 -12.94 1.78 -17.82
CA MET A 79 -14.24 1.08 -17.94
C MET A 79 -15.40 2.00 -18.40
N GLY A 80 -15.12 2.94 -19.30
CA GLY A 80 -16.11 3.91 -19.78
C GLY A 80 -16.43 5.05 -18.81
N ASN A 81 -15.88 5.03 -17.60
CA ASN A 81 -16.05 6.07 -16.59
C ASN A 81 -14.86 7.04 -16.61
N GLU A 82 -15.13 8.30 -16.29
CA GLU A 82 -14.12 9.31 -16.02
C GLU A 82 -14.35 9.87 -14.62
N GLN A 83 -13.32 9.80 -13.78
CA GLN A 83 -13.31 10.32 -12.43
C GLN A 83 -12.29 11.44 -12.35
N ILE A 84 -12.72 12.57 -11.77
CA ILE A 84 -11.89 13.77 -11.61
C ILE A 84 -11.88 14.14 -10.13
N PHE A 85 -10.70 14.49 -9.64
CA PHE A 85 -10.50 15.14 -8.36
C PHE A 85 -9.71 16.42 -8.59
N ASP A 86 -10.29 17.55 -8.20
CA ASP A 86 -9.82 18.89 -8.54
C ASP A 86 -9.26 19.70 -7.34
N GLY A 87 -9.34 19.13 -6.12
CA GLY A 87 -8.70 19.66 -4.91
C GLY A 87 -9.69 19.83 -3.76
#